data_AF-A0A958X6D7-F1
#
_entry.id   AF-A0A958X6D7-F1
#
_cell.length_a   1.000
_cell.length_b   1.000
_cell.length_c   1.000
_cell.angle_alpha   90.00
_cell.angle_beta   90.00
_cell.angle_gamma   90.00
#
_symmetry.space_group_name_H-M   'P 1'
#
loop_
_entity.id
_entity.type
_entity.pdbx_description
1 polymer ?
#
loop_
_entity_poly.entity_id
_entity_poly.type
_entity_poly.pdbx_seq_one_letter_code
_entity_poly.pdbx_strand_id
1 'polypeptide(L)'
;AEYRALKRAEISNTQAQNDKAETKAPVQAASGGLTNTEKNEMRKLEKEIASAETKKATILDKFNSSALDPEEAAKLSTELGDLQELLDTKEMRWLELAEKAS
;
A
#
# COMPACT_ATOMS: atom_id res chain seq x y z
N ALA A 1 59.56 -2.42 2.70
CA ALA A 1 58.54 -3.05 3.57
C ALA A 1 57.14 -2.45 3.37
N GLU A 2 56.99 -1.32 2.66
CA GLU A 2 55.71 -0.60 2.55
C GLU A 2 54.82 -1.00 1.37
N TYR A 3 55.38 -1.60 0.30
CA TYR A 3 54.61 -2.01 -0.88
C TYR A 3 53.60 -3.14 -0.62
N ARG A 4 53.88 -4.03 0.34
CA ARG A 4 52.95 -5.12 0.73
C ARG A 4 51.80 -4.63 1.63
N ALA A 5 51.94 -3.47 2.27
CA ALA A 5 50.88 -2.89 3.08
C ALA A 5 49.85 -2.18 2.20
N LEU A 6 50.30 -1.43 1.19
CA LEU A 6 49.43 -0.78 0.20
C LEU A 6 48.63 -1.80 -0.62
N LYS A 7 49.24 -2.90 -1.06
CA LYS A 7 48.54 -3.94 -1.83
C LYS A 7 47.48 -4.70 -1.02
N ARG A 8 47.65 -4.82 0.31
CA ARG A 8 46.62 -5.38 1.21
C ARG A 8 45.50 -4.39 1.49
N ALA A 9 45.81 -3.10 1.60
CA ALA A 9 44.81 -2.06 1.76
C ALA A 9 43.92 -1.91 0.51
N GLU A 10 44.50 -2.05 -0.69
CA GLU A 10 43.72 -2.06 -1.94
C GLU A 10 42.83 -3.31 -2.04
N ILE A 11 43.36 -4.52 -1.80
CA ILE A 11 42.57 -5.77 -1.88
C ILE A 11 41.43 -5.79 -0.84
N SER A 12 41.65 -5.29 0.37
CA SER A 12 40.60 -5.19 1.40
C SER A 12 39.56 -4.12 1.08
N ASN A 13 39.92 -3.03 0.38
CA ASN A 13 38.96 -1.99 -0.01
C ASN A 13 38.12 -2.42 -1.23
N THR A 14 38.68 -3.23 -2.14
CA THR A 14 37.92 -3.79 -3.28
C THR A 14 37.03 -4.98 -2.88
N GLN A 15 37.39 -5.75 -1.85
CA GLN A 15 36.56 -6.87 -1.36
C GLN A 15 35.46 -6.42 -0.37
N ALA A 16 35.61 -5.29 0.33
CA ALA A 16 34.57 -4.79 1.24
C ALA A 16 33.42 -4.03 0.54
N GLN A 17 33.56 -3.72 -0.75
CA GLN A 17 32.50 -3.08 -1.55
C GLN A 17 31.74 -4.04 -2.49
N ASN A 18 32.06 -5.34 -2.49
CA ASN A 18 31.42 -6.32 -3.39
C ASN A 18 30.65 -7.44 -2.68
N ASP A 19 30.59 -7.44 -1.34
CA ASP A 19 29.87 -8.45 -0.55
C ASP A 19 29.07 -7.81 0.59
N LYS A 20 28.09 -6.97 0.23
CA LYS A 20 26.92 -6.76 1.11
C LYS A 20 25.65 -6.57 0.28
N ALA A 21 25.12 -7.72 -0.10
CA ALA A 21 23.72 -7.97 -0.44
C ALA A 21 23.21 -7.31 -1.73
N GLU A 22 23.76 -7.77 -2.86
CA GLU A 22 22.88 -8.32 -3.89
C GLU A 22 22.04 -9.45 -3.27
N THR A 23 20.93 -9.12 -2.60
CA THR A 23 19.75 -9.94 -2.85
C THR A 23 19.44 -9.73 -4.32
N LYS A 24 19.91 -10.65 -5.15
CA LYS A 24 19.29 -10.93 -6.45
C LYS A 24 17.84 -11.28 -6.17
N ALA A 25 17.01 -10.26 -5.98
CA ALA A 25 15.63 -10.36 -6.40
C ALA A 25 15.73 -10.84 -7.85
N PRO A 26 15.04 -11.92 -8.24
CA PRO A 26 14.90 -12.16 -9.65
C PRO A 26 14.29 -10.86 -10.18
N VAL A 27 15.00 -10.21 -11.09
CA VAL A 27 14.40 -9.35 -12.09
C VAL A 27 13.30 -10.21 -12.71
N GLN A 28 12.12 -10.18 -12.11
CA GLN A 28 10.88 -10.54 -12.77
C GLN A 28 10.72 -9.46 -13.81
N ALA A 29 11.41 -9.69 -14.92
CA ALA A 29 11.03 -9.16 -16.20
C ALA A 29 9.51 -9.31 -16.29
N ALA A 30 8.86 -8.15 -16.33
CA ALA A 30 7.61 -7.89 -17.02
C ALA A 30 6.92 -9.16 -17.52
N SER A 31 6.18 -9.82 -16.64
CA SER A 31 5.31 -10.95 -16.97
C SER A 31 3.91 -10.60 -16.49
N GLY A 32 3.30 -9.63 -17.20
CA GLY A 32 1.86 -9.37 -17.36
C GLY A 32 0.91 -9.60 -16.18
N GLY A 33 1.33 -9.47 -14.94
CA GLY A 33 0.47 -9.81 -13.81
C GLY A 33 1.03 -9.41 -12.46
N LEU A 34 0.15 -9.45 -11.45
CA LEU A 34 0.46 -9.02 -10.09
C LEU A 34 1.47 -9.94 -9.40
N THR A 35 2.43 -9.32 -8.72
CA THR A 35 3.31 -9.99 -7.75
C THR A 35 2.49 -10.54 -6.57
N ASN A 36 3.07 -11.45 -5.77
CA ASN A 36 2.36 -12.00 -4.61
C ASN A 36 1.99 -10.91 -3.58
N THR A 37 2.85 -9.91 -3.41
CA THR A 37 2.59 -8.75 -2.56
C THR A 37 1.39 -7.96 -3.06
N GLU A 38 1.33 -7.67 -4.35
CA GLU A 38 0.21 -6.94 -4.97
C GLU A 38 -1.09 -7.74 -4.93
N LYS A 39 -1.04 -9.06 -5.11
CA LYS A 39 -2.21 -9.93 -4.92
C LYS A 39 -2.74 -9.85 -3.49
N ASN A 40 -1.86 -9.79 -2.50
CA ASN A 40 -2.26 -9.62 -1.10
C ASN A 40 -2.80 -8.21 -0.82
N GLU A 41 -2.19 -7.19 -1.44
CA GLU A 41 -2.67 -5.81 -1.39
C GLU A 41 -4.10 -5.71 -1.96
N MET A 42 -4.35 -6.27 -3.14
CA MET A 42 -5.67 -6.26 -3.79
C MET A 42 -6.74 -6.91 -2.91
N ARG A 43 -6.48 -8.09 -2.35
CA ARG A 43 -7.41 -8.76 -1.41
C ARG A 43 -7.66 -7.96 -0.13
N LYS A 44 -6.67 -7.19 0.33
CA LYS A 44 -6.81 -6.32 1.50
C LYS A 44 -7.68 -5.11 1.14
N LEU A 45 -7.44 -4.49 0.00
CA LEU A 45 -8.24 -3.37 -0.52
C LEU A 45 -9.71 -3.77 -0.66
N GLU A 46 -10.02 -4.94 -1.24
CA GLU A 46 -11.40 -5.44 -1.37
C GLU A 46 -12.13 -5.51 -0.03
N LYS A 47 -11.46 -6.03 1.02
CA LYS A 47 -12.04 -6.11 2.36
C LYS A 47 -12.21 -4.74 3.00
N GLU A 48 -11.25 -3.86 2.81
CA GLU A 48 -11.29 -2.50 3.35
C GLU A 48 -12.37 -1.65 2.68
N ILE A 49 -12.52 -1.75 1.36
CA ILE A 49 -13.57 -1.10 0.57
C ILE A 49 -14.93 -1.59 1.05
N ALA A 50 -15.18 -2.91 1.07
CA ALA A 50 -16.46 -3.46 1.52
C ALA A 50 -16.83 -3.05 2.97
N SER A 51 -15.82 -2.99 3.86
CA SER A 51 -16.02 -2.52 5.24
C SER A 51 -16.37 -1.02 5.29
N ALA A 52 -15.68 -0.19 4.52
CA ALA A 52 -15.95 1.24 4.43
C ALA A 52 -17.33 1.52 3.80
N GLU A 53 -17.73 0.80 2.75
CA GLU A 53 -19.07 0.87 2.17
C GLU A 53 -20.17 0.48 3.18
N THR A 54 -19.95 -0.59 3.95
CA THR A 54 -20.90 -1.02 4.99
C THR A 54 -21.07 0.06 6.07
N LYS A 55 -19.96 0.68 6.51
CA LYS A 55 -19.99 1.79 7.46
C LYS A 55 -20.72 3.01 6.89
N LYS A 56 -20.40 3.39 5.65
CA LYS A 56 -21.07 4.47 4.93
C LYS A 56 -22.58 4.25 4.86
N ALA A 57 -23.01 3.04 4.48
CA ALA A 57 -24.42 2.67 4.45
C ALA A 57 -25.08 2.75 5.83
N THR A 58 -24.40 2.28 6.88
CA THR A 58 -24.87 2.37 8.27
C THR A 58 -25.07 3.82 8.71
N ILE A 59 -24.15 4.72 8.36
CA ILE A 59 -24.27 6.15 8.67
C ILE A 59 -25.46 6.77 7.92
N LEU A 60 -25.59 6.48 6.62
CA LEU A 60 -26.72 6.96 5.81
C LEU A 60 -28.07 6.46 6.36
N ASP A 61 -28.13 5.22 6.83
CA ASP A 61 -29.33 4.68 7.47
C ASP A 61 -29.69 5.43 8.76
N LYS A 62 -28.70 5.82 9.58
CA LYS A 62 -28.93 6.67 10.76
C LYS A 62 -29.52 8.03 10.39
N PHE A 63 -29.05 8.65 9.32
CA PHE A 63 -29.61 9.91 8.83
C PHE A 63 -31.07 9.78 8.36
N ASN A 64 -31.45 8.61 7.83
CA ASN A 64 -32.81 8.36 7.34
C ASN A 64 -33.78 7.90 8.43
N SER A 65 -33.27 7.28 9.49
CA SER A 65 -34.10 6.62 10.53
C SER A 65 -34.19 7.39 11.84
N SER A 66 -33.25 8.29 12.14
CA SER A 66 -33.14 8.96 13.43
C SER A 66 -33.35 10.47 13.34
N ALA A 67 -34.04 11.04 14.33
CA ALA A 67 -33.92 12.46 14.63
C ALA A 67 -32.58 12.69 15.34
N LEU A 68 -31.52 12.88 14.56
CA LEU A 68 -30.19 13.20 15.07
C LEU A 68 -30.18 14.62 15.63
N ASP A 69 -29.51 14.83 16.77
CA ASP A 69 -29.21 16.18 17.22
C ASP A 69 -28.14 16.84 16.32
N PRO A 70 -28.02 18.17 16.33
CA PRO A 70 -27.12 18.89 15.44
C PRO A 70 -25.65 18.50 15.57
N GLU A 71 -25.19 18.10 16.77
CA GLU A 71 -23.80 17.74 17.01
C GLU A 71 -23.50 16.34 16.44
N GLU A 72 -24.38 15.37 16.70
CA GLU A 72 -24.29 14.04 16.09
C GLU A 72 -24.39 14.09 14.56
N ALA A 73 -25.32 14.89 14.02
CA ALA A 73 -25.46 15.08 12.58
C ALA A 73 -24.19 15.67 11.95
N ALA A 74 -23.57 16.66 12.58
CA ALA A 74 -22.32 17.26 12.10
C ALA A 74 -21.18 16.23 12.11
N LYS A 75 -21.03 15.47 13.19
CA LYS A 75 -20.00 14.43 13.31
C LYS A 75 -20.16 13.34 12.27
N LEU A 76 -21.38 12.82 12.08
CA LEU A 76 -21.66 11.79 11.08
C LEU A 76 -21.47 12.31 9.66
N SER A 77 -21.75 13.59 9.40
CA SER A 77 -21.49 14.21 8.09
C SER A 77 -20.00 14.27 7.79
N THR A 78 -19.16 14.65 8.76
CA THR A 78 -17.71 14.62 8.63
C THR A 78 -17.20 13.19 8.40
N GLU A 79 -17.66 12.23 9.20
CA GLU A 79 -17.27 10.82 9.05
C GLU A 79 -17.67 10.26 7.68
N LEU A 80 -18.82 10.65 7.15
CA LEU A 80 -19.26 10.26 5.81
C LEU A 80 -18.34 10.83 4.71
N GLY A 81 -17.91 12.08 4.86
CA GLY A 81 -16.94 12.72 3.96
C GLY A 81 -15.58 12.00 3.98
N ASP A 82 -15.05 11.76 5.17
CA ASP A 82 -13.78 11.05 5.36
C ASP A 82 -13.83 9.62 4.78
N LEU A 83 -14.95 8.91 4.98
CA LEU A 83 -15.17 7.58 4.39
C LEU A 83 -15.23 7.62 2.87
N GLN A 84 -15.81 8.66 2.28
CA GLN A 84 -15.87 8.81 0.83
C GLN A 84 -14.46 9.02 0.25
N GLU A 85 -13.67 9.95 0.81
CA GLU A 85 -12.29 10.18 0.36
C GLU A 85 -11.42 8.93 0.51
N LEU A 86 -11.61 8.18 1.60
CA LEU A 86 -10.92 6.93 1.85
C LEU A 86 -11.30 5.84 0.83
N LEU A 87 -12.59 5.73 0.48
CA LEU A 87 -13.08 4.81 -0.54
C LEU A 87 -12.47 5.15 -1.89
N ASP A 88 -12.59 6.40 -2.34
CA ASP A 88 -12.05 6.85 -3.64
C ASP A 88 -10.56 6.52 -3.76
N THR A 89 -9.77 6.79 -2.71
CA THR A 89 -8.33 6.49 -2.68
C THR A 89 -8.06 4.99 -2.82
N LYS A 90 -8.82 4.15 -2.13
CA LYS A 90 -8.64 2.69 -2.16
C LYS A 90 -9.10 2.10 -3.49
N GLU A 91 -10.20 2.59 -4.03
CA GLU A 91 -10.75 2.18 -5.32
C GLU A 91 -9.80 2.52 -6.45
N MET A 92 -9.22 3.73 -6.46
CA MET A 92 -8.19 4.11 -7.44
C MET A 92 -6.99 3.15 -7.40
N ARG A 93 -6.50 2.81 -6.19
CA ARG A 93 -5.40 1.85 -6.06
C ARG A 93 -5.80 0.44 -6.51
N TRP A 94 -7.03 0.01 -6.20
CA TRP A 94 -7.54 -1.28 -6.63
C TRP A 94 -7.66 -1.35 -8.15
N LEU A 95 -8.13 -0.27 -8.80
CA LEU A 95 -8.23 -0.15 -10.26
C LEU A 95 -6.85 -0.27 -10.93
N GLU A 96 -5.84 0.43 -10.42
CA GLU A 96 -4.45 0.28 -10.93
C GLU A 96 -3.97 -1.18 -10.86
N LEU A 97 -4.28 -1.89 -9.77
CA LEU A 97 -3.92 -3.31 -9.62
C LEU A 97 -4.74 -4.20 -10.56
N ALA A 98 -6.02 -3.91 -10.77
CA ALA A 98 -6.89 -4.65 -11.67
C ALA A 98 -6.46 -4.49 -13.14
N GLU A 99 -6.07 -3.28 -13.55
CA GLU A 99 -5.51 -3.02 -14.89
C GLU A 99 -4.21 -3.77 -15.10
N LYS A 100 -3.32 -3.82 -14.09
CA LYS A 100 -2.08 -4.60 -14.16
C LYS A 100 -2.29 -6.11 -14.15
N ALA A 101 -3.44 -6.58 -13.67
CA ALA A 101 -3.81 -7.99 -13.68
C ALA A 101 -4.49 -8.42 -14.99
N SER A 102 -4.90 -7.46 -15.82
CA SER A 102 -5.57 -7.66 -17.11
C SER A 102 -4.56 -7.86 -18.24
#